data_AF-A0A5N3UZH0-F1
#
_entry.id   AF-A0A5N3UZH0-F1
#
_cell.length_a   1.000
_cell.length_b   1.000
_cell.length_c   1.000
_cell.angle_alpha   90.00
_cell.angle_beta   90.00
_cell.angle_gamma   90.00
#
_symmetry.space_group_name_H-M   'P 1'
#
loop_
_entity.id
_entity.type
_entity.pdbx_description
1 polymer ?
#
loop_
_entity_poly.entity_id
_entity_poly.type
_entity_poly.pdbx_seq_one_letter_code
_entity_poly.pdbx_strand_id
1 'polypeptide(L)'
;MKTVLLTLLLGLVCAAQEAPAELEPSQITGDWRSILTAADNKEKIEEGGLLRAYVRQFECSDRCSSLSIKFYAKIQGECTLVNILAQRKGDVYHVGYMGANFFEMLPISDSTLAIYGENSDGVKITKVTHLLAKGDGVTQEDIQQYEELNKERGIPTENIEDLTETDDCPQ
;
A
#
# COMPACT_ATOMS: atom_id res chain seq x y z
N MET A 1 43.40 55.84 0.82
CA MET A 1 43.52 54.37 0.62
C MET A 1 42.14 53.83 0.34
N LYS A 2 41.93 53.18 -0.82
CA LYS A 2 40.65 52.59 -1.23
C LYS A 2 40.56 51.19 -0.65
N THR A 3 39.65 50.96 0.28
CA THR A 3 39.30 49.61 0.75
C THR A 3 38.01 49.21 0.06
N VAL A 4 38.15 48.35 -0.95
CA VAL A 4 37.03 47.66 -1.59
C VAL A 4 36.68 46.49 -0.66
N LEU A 5 35.50 46.57 -0.03
CA LEU A 5 34.99 45.50 0.82
C LEU A 5 34.21 44.53 -0.09
N LEU A 6 34.82 43.39 -0.42
CA LEU A 6 34.19 42.33 -1.20
C LEU A 6 33.40 41.44 -0.22
N THR A 7 32.09 41.68 -0.08
CA THR A 7 31.22 40.82 0.73
C THR A 7 30.85 39.58 -0.07
N LEU A 8 31.49 38.45 0.27
CA LEU A 8 31.17 37.12 -0.23
C LEU A 8 29.89 36.63 0.49
N LEU A 9 28.74 36.80 -0.13
CA LEU A 9 27.48 36.20 0.30
C LEU A 9 27.50 34.71 -0.11
N LEU A 10 27.94 33.83 0.78
CA LEU A 10 27.67 32.39 0.66
C LEU A 10 26.19 32.17 1.01
N GLY A 11 25.35 31.99 -0.01
CA GLY A 11 24.02 31.43 0.17
C GLY A 11 24.14 29.94 0.49
N LEU A 12 23.87 29.57 1.75
CA LEU A 12 23.55 28.18 2.07
C LEU A 12 22.20 27.87 1.46
N VAL A 13 22.19 27.17 0.32
CA VAL A 13 21.00 26.48 -0.16
C VAL A 13 20.90 25.20 0.66
N CYS A 14 20.20 25.25 1.78
CA CYS A 14 19.70 24.03 2.41
C CYS A 14 18.67 23.44 1.46
N ALA A 15 19.05 22.43 0.67
CA ALA A 15 18.10 21.46 0.16
C ALA A 15 17.64 20.65 1.39
N ALA A 16 16.67 21.21 2.13
CA ALA A 16 15.88 20.41 3.05
C ALA A 16 15.16 19.40 2.16
N GLN A 17 15.64 18.16 2.16
CA GLN A 17 14.87 17.03 1.68
C GLN A 17 13.64 17.01 2.60
N GLU A 18 12.52 17.54 2.11
CA GLU A 18 11.25 17.47 2.82
C GLU A 18 11.03 15.98 3.14
N ALA A 19 10.86 15.66 4.42
CA ALA A 19 10.43 14.34 4.80
C ALA A 19 9.18 14.02 3.97
N PRO A 20 9.02 12.79 3.43
CA PRO A 20 7.82 12.43 2.72
C PRO A 20 6.61 12.85 3.56
N ALA A 21 5.69 13.61 2.96
CA ALA A 21 4.52 14.09 3.68
C ALA A 21 3.80 12.88 4.28
N GLU A 22 3.61 12.89 5.60
CA GLU A 22 2.84 11.84 6.26
C GLU A 22 1.42 11.82 5.66
N LEU A 23 0.90 10.62 5.39
CA LEU A 23 -0.47 10.47 4.92
C LEU A 23 -1.46 11.01 5.94
N GLU A 24 -2.25 12.01 5.54
CA GLU A 24 -3.30 12.55 6.40
C GLU A 24 -4.44 11.53 6.54
N PRO A 25 -5.08 11.42 7.72
CA PRO A 25 -6.15 10.45 7.93
C PRO A 25 -7.33 10.54 6.95
N SER A 26 -7.61 11.73 6.44
CA SER A 26 -8.65 11.98 5.43
C SER A 26 -8.30 11.44 4.04
N GLN A 27 -7.01 11.24 3.75
CA GLN A 27 -6.56 10.65 2.49
C GLN A 27 -6.73 9.12 2.53
N ILE A 28 -6.52 8.50 3.69
CA ILE A 28 -6.62 7.05 3.90
C ILE A 28 -8.08 6.60 4.08
N THR A 29 -8.83 7.27 4.96
CA THR A 29 -10.19 6.84 5.33
C THR A 29 -11.14 6.96 4.15
N GLY A 30 -11.90 5.91 3.88
CA GLY A 30 -12.89 5.87 2.82
C GLY A 30 -13.00 4.52 2.15
N ASP A 31 -13.79 4.50 1.09
CA ASP A 31 -14.00 3.31 0.27
C ASP A 31 -12.90 3.18 -0.78
N TRP A 32 -12.43 1.95 -0.97
CA TRP A 32 -11.33 1.60 -1.85
C TRP A 32 -11.70 0.36 -2.65
N ARG A 33 -11.26 0.31 -3.90
CA ARG A 33 -11.37 -0.85 -4.78
C ARG A 33 -10.00 -1.45 -5.01
N SER A 34 -9.89 -2.77 -4.90
CA SER A 34 -8.69 -3.50 -5.28
C SER A 34 -8.58 -3.63 -6.80
N ILE A 35 -7.42 -3.28 -7.35
CA ILE A 35 -7.16 -3.24 -8.79
C ILE A 35 -6.15 -4.31 -9.18
N LEU A 36 -4.92 -4.22 -8.65
CA LEU A 36 -3.86 -5.19 -8.89
C LEU A 36 -3.35 -5.76 -7.58
N THR A 37 -2.80 -6.98 -7.64
CA THR A 37 -1.97 -7.52 -6.56
C THR A 37 -0.78 -8.27 -7.13
N ALA A 38 0.33 -8.30 -6.41
CA ALA A 38 1.52 -9.06 -6.79
C ALA A 38 2.18 -9.66 -5.55
N ALA A 39 2.88 -10.77 -5.70
CA ALA A 39 3.64 -11.38 -4.60
C ALA A 39 4.88 -12.11 -5.11
N ASP A 40 5.90 -12.20 -4.27
CA ASP A 40 7.06 -13.07 -4.51
C ASP A 40 6.70 -14.57 -4.37
N ASN A 41 5.56 -14.85 -3.75
CA ASN A 41 4.96 -16.16 -3.62
C ASN A 41 3.56 -16.17 -4.24
N LYS A 42 3.50 -16.40 -5.56
CA LYS A 42 2.28 -16.29 -6.36
C LYS A 42 1.10 -17.10 -5.81
N GLU A 43 1.33 -18.31 -5.30
CA GLU A 43 0.30 -19.19 -4.71
C GLU A 43 -0.52 -18.52 -3.59
N LYS A 44 0.03 -17.50 -2.91
CA LYS A 44 -0.68 -16.79 -1.83
C LYS A 44 -1.73 -15.81 -2.33
N ILE A 45 -1.64 -15.38 -3.60
CA ILE A 45 -2.50 -14.37 -4.23
C ILE A 45 -3.28 -14.88 -5.45
N GLU A 46 -3.06 -16.12 -5.87
CA GLU A 46 -3.90 -16.82 -6.85
C GLU A 46 -5.34 -17.00 -6.31
N GLU A 47 -6.25 -17.45 -7.17
CA GLU A 47 -7.63 -17.72 -6.75
C GLU A 47 -7.68 -18.75 -5.60
N GLY A 48 -8.37 -18.40 -4.51
CA GLY A 48 -8.37 -19.17 -3.26
C GLY A 48 -7.18 -18.90 -2.33
N GLY A 49 -6.17 -18.16 -2.80
CA GLY A 49 -5.07 -17.64 -1.99
C GLY A 49 -5.57 -16.61 -0.97
N LEU A 50 -5.26 -16.81 0.30
CA LEU A 50 -5.86 -16.01 1.38
C LEU A 50 -5.24 -14.61 1.51
N LEU A 51 -4.13 -14.31 0.83
CA LEU A 51 -3.61 -12.94 0.68
C LEU A 51 -4.21 -12.22 -0.53
N ARG A 52 -5.04 -12.88 -1.36
CA ARG A 52 -5.85 -12.23 -2.41
C ARG A 52 -7.02 -11.48 -1.78
N ALA A 53 -6.75 -10.27 -1.28
CA ALA A 53 -7.71 -9.44 -0.58
C ALA A 53 -8.44 -8.46 -1.53
N TYR A 54 -9.77 -8.52 -1.52
CA TYR A 54 -10.65 -7.56 -2.21
C TYR A 54 -11.07 -6.48 -1.21
N VAL A 55 -10.27 -5.43 -1.10
CA VAL A 55 -10.49 -4.31 -0.18
C VAL A 55 -11.80 -3.60 -0.50
N ARG A 56 -12.47 -3.13 0.54
CA ARG A 56 -13.67 -2.30 0.47
C ARG A 56 -13.49 -0.97 1.16
N GLN A 57 -12.92 -0.97 2.35
CA GLN A 57 -12.93 0.23 3.18
C GLN A 57 -11.79 0.26 4.17
N PHE A 58 -11.27 1.46 4.36
CA PHE A 58 -10.34 1.82 5.42
C PHE A 58 -10.99 2.83 6.37
N GLU A 59 -10.84 2.59 7.66
CA GLU A 59 -11.25 3.54 8.71
C GLU A 59 -10.08 3.77 9.65
N CYS A 60 -9.56 5.00 9.68
CA CYS A 60 -8.57 5.39 10.66
C CYS A 60 -9.21 5.80 11.99
N SER A 61 -8.60 5.38 13.10
CA SER A 61 -8.81 5.98 14.41
C SER A 61 -7.48 6.47 15.00
N ASP A 62 -7.56 7.36 15.98
CA ASP A 62 -6.39 7.83 16.75
C ASP A 62 -5.26 8.34 15.86
N ARG A 63 -5.57 9.29 14.96
CA ARG A 63 -4.62 9.83 13.95
C ARG A 63 -3.98 8.73 13.10
N CYS A 64 -4.78 7.76 12.67
CA CYS A 64 -4.36 6.56 11.94
C CYS A 64 -3.34 5.68 12.65
N SER A 65 -3.14 5.81 13.97
CA SER A 65 -2.37 4.83 14.73
C SER A 65 -3.08 3.46 14.79
N SER A 66 -4.39 3.46 14.58
CA SER A 66 -5.21 2.26 14.35
C SER A 66 -5.92 2.38 13.01
N LEU A 67 -5.95 1.28 12.25
CA LEU A 67 -6.57 1.19 10.92
C LEU A 67 -7.47 -0.04 10.85
N SER A 68 -8.78 0.17 10.72
CA SER A 68 -9.72 -0.90 10.37
C SER A 68 -9.67 -1.13 8.87
N ILE A 69 -9.54 -2.39 8.47
CA ILE A 69 -9.47 -2.83 7.08
C ILE A 69 -10.60 -3.81 6.85
N LYS A 70 -11.57 -3.41 6.03
CA LYS A 70 -12.68 -4.26 5.58
C LYS A 70 -12.40 -4.74 4.16
N PHE A 71 -12.41 -6.05 3.97
CA PHE A 71 -12.13 -6.68 2.68
C PHE A 71 -12.83 -8.03 2.57
N TYR A 72 -12.96 -8.54 1.35
CA TYR A 72 -13.35 -9.93 1.11
C TYR A 72 -12.14 -10.79 0.81
N ALA A 73 -12.17 -12.03 1.31
CA ALA A 73 -11.31 -13.12 0.85
C ALA A 73 -12.19 -14.25 0.32
N LYS A 74 -11.77 -14.90 -0.77
CA LYS A 74 -12.50 -16.05 -1.32
C LYS A 74 -12.01 -17.35 -0.67
N ILE A 75 -12.86 -17.97 0.14
CA ILE A 75 -12.59 -19.24 0.80
C ILE A 75 -13.46 -20.30 0.13
N GLN A 76 -12.85 -21.27 -0.54
CA GLN A 76 -13.57 -22.28 -1.34
C GLN A 76 -14.53 -21.65 -2.39
N GLY A 77 -14.11 -20.53 -2.99
CA GLY A 77 -14.90 -19.78 -3.98
C GLY A 77 -15.93 -18.81 -3.38
N GLU A 78 -16.21 -18.89 -2.07
CA GLU A 78 -17.22 -18.05 -1.41
C GLU A 78 -16.62 -16.77 -0.82
N CYS A 79 -17.30 -15.65 -1.03
CA CYS A 79 -16.90 -14.34 -0.52
C CYS A 79 -17.08 -14.24 1.00
N THR A 80 -15.96 -14.31 1.73
CA THR A 80 -15.93 -14.16 3.19
C THR A 80 -15.54 -12.73 3.54
N LEU A 81 -16.44 -11.99 4.18
CA LEU A 81 -16.15 -10.65 4.68
C LEU A 81 -15.22 -10.73 5.89
N VAL A 82 -14.08 -10.06 5.81
CA VAL A 82 -13.08 -9.96 6.86
C VAL A 82 -12.96 -8.51 7.29
N ASN A 83 -12.92 -8.28 8.60
CA ASN A 83 -12.55 -6.99 9.18
C ASN A 83 -11.41 -7.20 10.16
N ILE A 84 -10.27 -6.55 9.91
CA ILE A 84 -9.09 -6.61 10.77
C ILE A 84 -8.72 -5.21 11.26
N LEU A 85 -8.13 -5.15 12.45
CA LEU A 85 -7.64 -3.91 13.05
C LEU A 85 -6.11 -3.94 13.10
N ALA A 86 -5.47 -3.10 12.29
CA ALA A 86 -4.02 -2.96 12.25
C ALA A 86 -3.55 -1.83 13.18
N GLN A 87 -2.37 -2.00 13.78
CA GLN A 87 -1.76 -1.05 14.71
C GLN A 87 -0.45 -0.51 14.13
N ARG A 88 -0.32 0.82 14.02
CA ARG A 88 0.87 1.48 13.47
C ARG A 88 1.98 1.57 14.53
N LYS A 89 3.21 1.24 14.13
CA LYS A 89 4.44 1.43 14.91
C LYS A 89 5.50 2.06 14.00
N GLY A 90 5.78 3.35 14.20
CA GLY A 90 6.54 4.13 13.20
C GLY A 90 5.72 4.25 11.93
N ASP A 91 6.27 3.79 10.80
CA ASP A 91 5.60 3.84 9.49
C ASP A 91 4.96 2.53 9.05
N VAL A 92 5.04 1.50 9.91
CA VAL A 92 4.58 0.14 9.59
C VAL A 92 3.36 -0.21 10.42
N TYR A 93 2.33 -0.73 9.77
CA TYR A 93 1.16 -1.32 10.39
C TYR A 93 1.39 -2.80 10.69
N HIS A 94 0.92 -3.24 11.85
CA HIS A 94 1.01 -4.61 12.33
C HIS A 94 -0.38 -5.21 12.50
N VAL A 95 -0.62 -6.40 11.95
CA VAL A 95 -1.91 -7.10 12.08
C VAL A 95 -1.78 -8.62 11.97
N GLY A 96 -2.60 -9.34 12.73
CA GLY A 96 -2.70 -10.80 12.62
C GLY A 96 -3.78 -11.20 11.61
N TYR A 97 -3.38 -11.88 10.54
CA TYR A 97 -4.27 -12.46 9.54
C TYR A 97 -3.49 -13.47 8.71
N MET A 98 -3.85 -14.76 8.77
CA MET A 98 -3.11 -15.84 8.10
C MET A 98 -1.60 -15.82 8.39
N GLY A 99 -1.24 -15.49 9.64
CA GLY A 99 0.13 -15.18 10.04
C GLY A 99 0.24 -13.74 10.57
N ALA A 100 1.48 -13.29 10.75
CA ALA A 100 1.79 -11.92 11.09
C ALA A 100 2.01 -11.10 9.82
N ASN A 101 1.35 -9.94 9.71
CA ASN A 101 1.52 -9.02 8.59
C ASN A 101 2.10 -7.70 9.07
N PHE A 102 3.03 -7.17 8.28
CA PHE A 102 3.70 -5.90 8.49
C PHE A 102 3.59 -5.11 7.19
N PHE A 103 2.90 -3.97 7.16
CA PHE A 103 2.67 -3.27 5.89
C PHE A 103 2.79 -1.75 5.97
N GLU A 104 3.18 -1.16 4.84
CA GLU A 104 3.26 0.27 4.57
C GLU A 104 2.14 0.68 3.61
N MET A 105 1.63 1.89 3.77
CA MET A 105 0.69 2.52 2.83
C MET A 105 1.45 3.59 2.04
N LEU A 106 1.54 3.41 0.73
CA LEU A 106 2.39 4.18 -0.16
C LEU A 106 1.51 4.91 -1.19
N PRO A 107 1.27 6.22 -1.02
CA PRO A 107 0.51 7.02 -1.98
C PRO A 107 1.17 6.97 -3.36
N ILE A 108 0.37 6.77 -4.40
CA ILE A 108 0.81 6.88 -5.79
C ILE A 108 0.25 8.17 -6.40
N SER A 109 -1.04 8.45 -6.17
CA SER A 109 -1.70 9.68 -6.58
C SER A 109 -2.85 10.03 -5.63
N ASP A 110 -3.60 11.11 -5.91
CA ASP A 110 -4.73 11.54 -5.07
C ASP A 110 -5.85 10.49 -4.95
N SER A 111 -5.97 9.60 -5.95
CA SER A 111 -6.99 8.54 -6.01
C SER A 111 -6.44 7.12 -5.86
N THR A 112 -5.11 6.95 -5.83
CA THR A 112 -4.47 5.63 -5.92
C THR A 112 -3.46 5.42 -4.80
N LEU A 113 -3.49 4.23 -4.20
CA LEU A 113 -2.65 3.83 -3.09
C LEU A 113 -2.07 2.44 -3.35
N ALA A 114 -0.77 2.27 -3.13
CA ALA A 114 -0.17 0.96 -2.99
C ALA A 114 -0.05 0.56 -1.52
N ILE A 115 -0.28 -0.71 -1.22
CA ILE A 115 0.12 -1.33 0.04
C ILE A 115 1.30 -2.25 -0.27
N TYR A 116 2.38 -2.14 0.49
CA TYR A 116 3.45 -3.15 0.54
C TYR A 116 3.38 -3.87 1.87
N GLY A 117 3.29 -5.19 1.85
CA GLY A 117 3.21 -6.03 3.04
C GLY A 117 4.19 -7.18 3.03
N GLU A 118 4.65 -7.56 4.22
CA GLU A 118 5.33 -8.82 4.48
C GLU A 118 4.46 -9.69 5.39
N ASN A 119 4.04 -10.84 4.86
CA ASN A 119 3.30 -11.86 5.61
C ASN A 119 4.25 -12.97 6.04
N SER A 120 4.29 -13.26 7.35
CA SER A 120 4.99 -14.40 7.92
C SER A 120 3.98 -15.42 8.43
N ASP A 121 3.89 -16.57 7.77
CA ASP A 121 3.01 -17.68 8.15
C ASP A 121 3.67 -18.67 9.13
N GLY A 122 4.86 -18.34 9.63
CA GLY A 122 5.68 -19.19 10.50
C GLY A 122 6.60 -20.16 9.75
N VAL A 123 6.47 -20.28 8.42
CA VAL A 123 7.33 -21.11 7.57
C VAL A 123 8.10 -20.25 6.57
N LYS A 124 7.40 -19.34 5.88
CA LYS A 124 7.96 -18.49 4.83
C LYS A 124 7.47 -17.06 5.01
N ILE A 125 8.33 -16.11 4.65
CA ILE A 125 7.94 -14.71 4.47
C ILE A 125 7.52 -14.55 3.01
N THR A 126 6.31 -14.01 2.80
CA THR A 126 5.79 -13.62 1.50
C THR A 126 5.74 -12.10 1.44
N LYS A 127 6.38 -11.51 0.44
CA LYS A 127 6.18 -10.10 0.10
C LYS A 127 4.99 -9.99 -0.83
N VAL A 128 4.08 -9.09 -0.51
CA VAL A 128 2.85 -8.86 -1.26
C VAL A 128 2.62 -7.37 -1.45
N THR A 129 2.08 -6.97 -2.60
CA THR A 129 1.59 -5.63 -2.83
C THR A 129 0.16 -5.63 -3.34
N HIS A 130 -0.55 -4.55 -3.05
CA HIS A 130 -1.90 -4.29 -3.56
C HIS A 130 -1.96 -2.88 -4.13
N LEU A 131 -2.48 -2.72 -5.35
CA LEU A 131 -2.84 -1.43 -5.91
C LEU A 131 -4.33 -1.21 -5.69
N LEU A 132 -4.67 -0.09 -5.05
CA LEU A 132 -6.03 0.28 -4.68
C LEU A 132 -6.39 1.63 -5.27
N ALA A 133 -7.66 1.79 -5.63
CA ALA A 133 -8.18 3.03 -6.21
C ALA A 133 -9.49 3.47 -5.57
N LYS A 134 -9.72 4.79 -5.56
CA LYS A 134 -11.04 5.39 -5.30
C LYS A 134 -11.83 5.46 -6.60
N GLY A 135 -13.01 4.83 -6.62
CA GLY A 135 -13.84 4.75 -7.84
C GLY A 135 -13.15 3.95 -8.95
N ASP A 136 -13.28 4.41 -10.20
CA ASP A 136 -12.66 3.80 -11.38
C ASP A 136 -11.24 4.34 -11.67
N GLY A 137 -10.65 5.08 -10.72
CA GLY A 137 -9.44 5.86 -10.94
C GLY A 137 -8.15 5.05 -10.83
N VAL A 138 -7.70 4.47 -11.93
CA VAL A 138 -6.30 4.08 -12.13
C VAL A 138 -5.84 4.54 -13.50
N THR A 139 -4.74 5.28 -13.53
CA THR A 139 -4.08 5.72 -14.77
C THR A 139 -2.98 4.75 -15.17
N GLN A 140 -2.53 4.83 -16.43
CA GLN A 140 -1.36 4.09 -16.87
C GLN A 140 -0.09 4.49 -16.12
N GLU A 141 0.01 5.75 -15.67
CA GLU A 141 1.12 6.23 -14.86
C GLU A 141 1.10 5.60 -13.46
N ASP A 142 -0.07 5.49 -12.83
CA ASP A 142 -0.21 4.80 -11.55
C ASP A 142 0.26 3.34 -11.62
N ILE A 143 -0.11 2.63 -12.71
CA ILE A 143 0.31 1.24 -12.94
C ILE A 143 1.83 1.15 -13.12
N GLN A 144 2.43 2.07 -13.88
CA GLN A 144 3.89 2.09 -14.07
C GLN A 144 4.62 2.32 -12.74
N GLN A 145 4.15 3.26 -11.91
CA GLN A 145 4.73 3.50 -10.59
C GLN A 145 4.58 2.28 -9.67
N TYR A 146 3.44 1.58 -9.73
CA TYR A 146 3.22 0.33 -9.01
C TYR A 146 4.17 -0.80 -9.47
N GLU A 147 4.41 -0.93 -10.77
CA GLU A 147 5.37 -1.90 -11.30
C GLU A 147 6.81 -1.59 -10.87
N GLU A 148 7.21 -0.32 -10.86
CA GLU A 148 8.54 0.07 -10.36
C GLU A 148 8.67 -0.20 -8.85
N LEU A 149 7.65 0.11 -8.05
CA LEU A 149 7.60 -0.27 -6.64
C LEU A 149 7.80 -1.78 -6.45
N ASN A 150 7.13 -2.61 -7.26
CA ASN A 150 7.29 -4.07 -7.20
C ASN A 150 8.74 -4.49 -7.48
N LYS A 151 9.37 -3.95 -8.52
CA LYS A 151 10.77 -4.22 -8.86
C LYS A 151 11.70 -3.82 -7.71
N GLU A 152 11.51 -2.64 -7.13
CA GLU A 152 12.30 -2.14 -5.99
C GLU A 152 12.19 -3.04 -4.75
N ARG A 153 10.99 -3.59 -4.50
CA ARG A 153 10.73 -4.48 -3.35
C ARG A 153 11.10 -5.95 -3.62
N GLY A 154 11.51 -6.28 -4.85
CA GLY A 154 11.86 -7.64 -5.27
C GLY A 154 10.66 -8.55 -5.47
N ILE A 155 9.51 -7.97 -5.84
CA ILE A 155 8.29 -8.70 -6.22
C ILE A 155 8.27 -8.81 -7.75
N PRO A 156 8.22 -10.04 -8.32
CA PRO A 156 8.23 -10.22 -9.76
C PRO A 156 6.97 -9.64 -10.41
N THR A 157 7.14 -8.80 -11.44
CA THR A 157 6.01 -8.16 -12.15
C THR A 157 5.18 -9.16 -12.94
N GLU A 158 5.75 -10.30 -13.33
CA GLU A 158 5.03 -11.43 -13.94
C GLU A 158 4.03 -12.11 -13.00
N ASN A 159 4.10 -11.83 -11.70
CA ASN A 159 3.15 -12.30 -10.70
C ASN A 159 2.06 -11.27 -10.39
N ILE A 160 1.95 -10.18 -11.17
CA ILE A 160 0.83 -9.24 -11.07
C ILE A 160 -0.45 -9.93 -11.54
N GLU A 161 -1.49 -9.81 -10.74
CA GLU A 161 -2.83 -10.34 -10.99
C GLU A 161 -3.84 -9.18 -10.98
N ASP A 162 -4.72 -9.14 -11.99
CA ASP A 162 -5.85 -8.21 -12.04
C ASP A 162 -6.99 -8.74 -11.16
N LEU A 163 -7.45 -7.90 -10.24
CA LEU A 163 -8.53 -8.21 -9.31
C LEU A 163 -9.89 -7.74 -9.83
N THR A 164 -9.93 -6.82 -10.79
CA THR A 164 -11.16 -6.21 -11.29
C THR A 164 -12.02 -7.19 -12.07
N GLU A 165 -11.40 -8.20 -12.70
CA GLU A 165 -12.09 -9.26 -13.44
C GLU A 165 -12.62 -10.37 -12.52
N THR A 166 -12.03 -10.54 -11.32
CA THR A 166 -12.35 -11.66 -10.41
C THR A 166 -13.12 -11.24 -9.15
N ASP A 167 -13.34 -9.94 -8.94
CA ASP A 167 -14.12 -9.42 -7.82
C ASP A 167 -15.62 -9.47 -8.11
N ASP A 168 -16.23 -10.61 -7.79
CA ASP A 168 -17.69 -10.84 -7.80
C ASP A 168 -18.31 -10.73 -6.40
N CYS A 169 -17.54 -10.28 -5.40
CA CYS A 169 -18.00 -10.14 -4.03
C CYS A 169 -18.89 -8.88 -3.89
N PRO A 170 -19.79 -8.86 -2.89
CA PRO A 170 -20.62 -7.68 -2.61
C PRO A 170 -19.77 -6.41 -2.51
N GLN A 171 -20.28 -5.33 -3.10
CA GLN A 171 -19.67 -3.99 -3.02
C GLN A 171 -20.10 -3.30 -1.73
#